data_AF-A0A7S4IHL5-F1
#
_entry.id   AF-A0A7S4IHL5-F1
#
_cell.length_a   1.000
_cell.length_b   1.000
_cell.length_c   1.000
_cell.angle_alpha   90.00
_cell.angle_beta   90.00
_cell.angle_gamma   90.00
#
_symmetry.space_group_name_H-M   'P 1'
#
loop_
_entity.id
_entity.type
_entity.pdbx_description
1 polymer ?
#
loop_
_entity_poly.entity_id
_entity_poly.type
_entity_poly.pdbx_seq_one_letter_code
_entity_poly.pdbx_strand_id
1 'polypeptide(L)'
;SNDITSSSVPFEGAIVGNVAACATGQLSIIQGAQLMFTDPSIQIVLCGATEAAIHPIALAGFSRMRALSKSFNDTPHRASRPFDANREGFVMGEGAGAVCLEDRDHAIERGAQILAELRGFGISCDGHHMSQPPEDGKGAASAMT
;
A
#
# COMPACT_ATOMS: atom_id res chain seq x y z
N SER A 1 13.01 -4.83 -20.81
CA SER A 1 12.80 -3.38 -20.71
C SER A 1 11.51 -3.15 -19.94
N ASN A 2 11.60 -3.10 -18.61
CA ASN A 2 10.44 -2.91 -17.71
C ASN A 2 10.59 -1.60 -16.93
N ASP A 3 11.15 -0.58 -17.56
CA ASP A 3 10.99 0.76 -17.03
C ASP A 3 9.54 1.14 -17.30
N ILE A 4 8.74 1.36 -16.27
CA ILE A 4 7.35 1.85 -16.33
C ILE A 4 7.26 3.26 -15.74
N THR A 5 8.40 3.80 -15.29
CA THR A 5 8.52 5.22 -15.01
C THR A 5 8.54 5.94 -16.35
N SER A 6 8.05 7.18 -16.40
CA SER A 6 7.60 7.92 -17.59
C SER A 6 8.56 8.02 -18.81
N SER A 7 9.76 7.46 -18.76
CA SER A 7 10.79 7.52 -19.79
C SER A 7 10.55 6.58 -20.99
N SER A 8 9.79 5.49 -20.83
CA SER A 8 9.67 4.40 -21.82
C SER A 8 8.27 4.25 -22.43
N VAL A 9 7.24 4.73 -21.72
CA VAL A 9 5.84 4.84 -22.16
C VAL A 9 5.39 6.23 -21.74
N PRO A 10 5.16 7.17 -22.68
CA PRO A 10 4.78 8.53 -22.32
C PRO A 10 3.35 8.53 -21.77
N PHE A 11 3.22 8.51 -20.44
CA PHE A 11 1.98 8.86 -19.78
C PHE A 11 1.90 10.39 -19.69
N GLU A 12 0.98 10.98 -20.45
CA GLU A 12 0.77 12.44 -20.50
C GLU A 12 -0.33 12.92 -19.53
N GLY A 13 -0.87 12.01 -18.71
CA GLY A 13 -1.92 12.28 -17.73
C GLY A 13 -1.40 12.79 -16.38
N ALA A 14 -2.28 12.79 -15.38
CA ALA A 14 -1.97 13.25 -14.03
C ALA A 14 -0.85 12.41 -13.37
N ILE A 15 0.12 13.09 -12.76
CA ILE A 15 1.18 12.48 -11.95
C ILE A 15 0.98 12.94 -10.51
N VAL A 16 0.72 12.01 -9.60
CA VAL A 16 0.41 12.28 -8.19
C VAL A 16 1.30 11.42 -7.30
N GLY A 17 1.84 12.02 -6.24
CA GLY A 17 2.55 11.32 -5.18
C GLY A 17 1.81 11.48 -3.85
N ASN A 18 1.64 10.39 -3.11
CA ASN A 18 1.07 10.39 -1.77
C ASN A 18 1.99 9.65 -0.80
N VAL A 19 1.83 9.95 0.49
CA VAL A 19 2.55 9.28 1.58
C VAL A 19 1.59 9.14 2.76
N ALA A 20 1.36 7.90 3.20
CA ALA A 20 0.50 7.56 4.32
C ALA A 20 1.08 6.40 5.14
N ALA A 21 2.40 6.42 5.37
CA ALA A 21 3.14 5.36 6.06
C ALA A 21 2.80 3.96 5.49
N CYS A 22 2.43 2.99 6.33
CA CYS A 22 2.09 1.63 5.91
C CYS A 22 0.89 1.54 4.95
N ALA A 23 0.04 2.58 4.89
CA ALA A 23 -1.14 2.63 4.02
C ALA A 23 -0.86 3.26 2.63
N THR A 24 0.36 3.75 2.37
CA THR A 24 0.72 4.48 1.14
C THR A 24 0.31 3.72 -0.13
N GLY A 25 0.62 2.42 -0.22
CA GLY A 25 0.26 1.62 -1.39
C GLY A 25 -1.26 1.51 -1.62
N GLN A 26 -2.04 1.39 -0.54
CA GLN A 26 -3.51 1.38 -0.64
C GLN A 26 -4.02 2.75 -1.07
N LEU A 27 -3.49 3.83 -0.51
CA LEU A 27 -3.89 5.19 -0.85
C LEU A 27 -3.57 5.53 -2.31
N SER A 28 -2.45 5.06 -2.87
CA SER A 28 -2.15 5.20 -4.30
C SER A 28 -3.23 4.59 -5.19
N ILE A 29 -3.72 3.40 -4.86
CA ILE A 29 -4.79 2.73 -5.62
C ILE A 29 -6.09 3.53 -5.49
N ILE A 30 -6.44 3.96 -4.27
CA ILE A 30 -7.64 4.75 -4.02
C ILE A 30 -7.62 6.07 -4.78
N GLN A 31 -6.49 6.78 -4.76
CA GLN A 31 -6.32 8.02 -5.51
C GLN A 31 -6.43 7.80 -7.02
N GLY A 32 -5.85 6.72 -7.54
CA GLY A 32 -6.03 6.37 -8.96
C GLY A 32 -7.49 6.15 -9.34
N ALA A 33 -8.23 5.41 -8.50
CA ALA A 33 -9.67 5.22 -8.70
C ALA A 33 -10.46 6.53 -8.59
N GLN A 34 -10.11 7.41 -7.63
CA GLN A 34 -10.72 8.73 -7.51
C GLN A 34 -10.46 9.60 -8.74
N LEU A 35 -9.24 9.59 -9.27
CA LEU A 35 -8.89 10.33 -10.49
C LEU A 35 -9.76 9.91 -11.67
N MET A 36 -9.84 8.60 -11.94
CA MET A 36 -10.69 8.04 -13.01
C MET A 36 -12.18 8.37 -12.80
N PHE A 37 -12.65 8.37 -11.55
CA PHE A 37 -14.02 8.73 -11.23
C PHE A 37 -14.32 10.22 -11.47
N THR A 38 -13.38 11.10 -11.14
CA THR A 38 -13.55 12.55 -11.29
C THR A 38 -13.28 13.07 -12.70
N ASP A 39 -12.49 12.35 -13.48
CA ASP A 39 -12.14 12.69 -14.86
C ASP A 39 -12.29 11.47 -15.77
N PRO A 40 -13.43 11.34 -16.48
CA PRO A 40 -13.69 10.24 -17.40
C PRO A 40 -12.72 10.16 -18.60
N SER A 41 -11.90 11.18 -18.85
CA SER A 41 -10.85 11.09 -19.88
C SER A 41 -9.68 10.22 -19.45
N ILE A 42 -9.54 9.94 -18.15
CA ILE A 42 -8.51 9.07 -17.59
C ILE A 42 -9.01 7.62 -17.64
N GLN A 43 -8.60 6.88 -18.67
CA GLN A 43 -8.99 5.48 -18.87
C GLN A 43 -8.06 4.49 -18.19
N ILE A 44 -6.80 4.85 -17.95
CA ILE A 44 -5.77 3.98 -17.37
C ILE A 44 -4.98 4.76 -16.31
N VAL A 45 -4.75 4.13 -15.16
CA VAL A 45 -3.87 4.68 -14.11
C VAL A 45 -2.93 3.60 -13.58
N LEU A 46 -1.63 3.86 -13.64
CA LEU A 46 -0.63 3.04 -12.95
C LEU A 46 -0.53 3.49 -11.49
N CYS A 47 -0.92 2.60 -10.57
CA CYS A 47 -0.90 2.85 -9.14
C CYS A 47 0.15 1.98 -8.46
N GLY A 48 0.92 2.52 -7.54
CA GLY A 48 1.90 1.70 -6.82
C GLY A 48 2.55 2.41 -5.64
N ALA A 49 3.44 1.67 -4.99
CA ALA A 49 4.32 2.16 -3.96
C ALA A 49 5.59 1.30 -3.91
N THR A 50 6.66 1.87 -3.36
CA THR A 50 7.92 1.19 -3.11
C THR A 50 8.48 1.61 -1.76
N GLU A 51 9.23 0.72 -1.14
CA GLU A 51 9.94 0.96 0.11
C GLU A 51 11.30 0.26 0.06
N ALA A 52 12.34 0.95 0.54
CA ALA A 52 13.72 0.46 0.58
C ALA A 52 14.38 0.86 1.92
N ALA A 53 13.66 0.58 3.01
CA ALA A 53 14.01 1.07 4.34
C ALA A 53 14.91 0.13 5.15
N ILE A 54 15.52 -0.93 4.57
CA ILE A 54 16.44 -1.81 5.32
C ILE A 54 17.83 -1.16 5.42
N HIS A 55 17.94 -0.19 6.33
CA HIS A 55 19.18 0.53 6.63
C HIS A 55 19.37 0.67 8.14
N PRO A 56 20.62 0.75 8.65
CA PRO A 56 20.89 0.69 10.09
C PRO A 56 20.11 1.70 10.93
N ILE A 57 19.92 2.93 10.42
CA ILE A 57 19.20 3.98 11.13
C ILE A 57 17.70 3.68 11.27
N ALA A 58 17.04 3.16 10.23
CA ALA A 58 15.64 2.77 10.35
C ALA A 58 15.47 1.54 11.26
N LEU A 59 16.33 0.53 11.13
CA LEU A 59 16.30 -0.62 12.04
C LEU A 59 16.45 -0.18 13.50
N ALA A 60 17.39 0.73 13.78
CA ALA A 60 17.60 1.27 15.11
C ALA A 60 16.38 2.06 15.60
N GLY A 61 15.78 2.89 14.74
CA GLY A 61 14.57 3.65 15.03
C GLY A 61 13.39 2.76 15.40
N PHE A 62 13.04 1.79 14.55
CA PHE A 62 11.95 0.86 14.80
C PHE A 62 12.22 -0.07 16.00
N SER A 63 13.48 -0.48 16.22
CA SER A 63 13.88 -1.22 17.42
C SER A 63 13.65 -0.44 18.70
N ARG A 64 13.97 0.88 18.67
CA ARG A 64 13.79 1.79 19.81
C ARG A 64 12.32 2.06 20.10
N MET A 65 11.48 2.12 19.06
CA MET A 65 10.02 2.19 19.18
C MET A 65 9.39 0.87 19.66
N ARG A 66 10.19 -0.20 19.82
CA ARG A 66 9.73 -1.55 20.19
C ARG A 66 8.73 -2.13 19.17
N ALA A 67 8.90 -1.78 17.90
CA ALA A 67 8.01 -2.23 16.84
C ALA A 67 8.47 -3.52 16.15
N LEU A 68 9.75 -3.88 16.27
CA LEU A 68 10.35 -5.04 15.62
C LEU A 68 10.38 -6.28 16.53
N SER A 69 10.27 -7.47 15.94
CA SER A 69 10.59 -8.75 16.60
C SER A 69 12.08 -8.78 17.02
N LYS A 70 12.38 -9.44 18.15
CA LYS A 70 13.70 -9.41 18.80
C LYS A 70 14.21 -10.78 19.26
N SER A 71 13.29 -11.69 19.60
CA SER A 71 13.59 -13.00 20.20
C SER A 71 13.85 -14.10 19.17
N PHE A 72 13.63 -13.83 17.87
CA PHE A 72 13.72 -14.83 16.80
C PHE A 72 14.89 -14.57 15.82
N ASN A 73 15.92 -13.85 16.23
CA ASN A 73 17.10 -13.56 15.38
C ASN A 73 17.80 -14.84 14.90
N ASP A 74 17.85 -15.88 15.72
CA ASP A 74 18.46 -17.18 15.34
C ASP A 74 17.52 -18.07 14.51
N THR A 75 16.22 -17.73 14.45
CA THR A 75 15.21 -18.45 13.65
C THR A 75 14.31 -17.48 12.88
N PRO A 76 14.85 -16.69 11.93
CA PRO A 76 14.16 -15.54 11.33
C PRO A 76 12.88 -15.92 10.56
N HIS A 77 12.82 -17.11 9.97
CA HIS A 77 11.63 -17.64 9.29
C HIS A 77 10.42 -17.82 10.23
N ARG A 78 10.62 -17.78 11.56
CA ARG A 78 9.55 -17.84 12.55
C ARG A 78 9.15 -16.46 13.07
N ALA A 79 9.89 -15.39 12.76
CA ALA A 79 9.72 -14.09 13.42
C ALA A 79 8.40 -13.40 13.07
N SER A 80 8.00 -13.39 11.80
CA SER A 80 6.71 -12.84 11.36
C SER A 80 5.58 -13.84 11.61
N ARG A 81 4.73 -13.55 12.59
CA ARG A 81 3.64 -14.45 13.04
C ARG A 81 2.36 -13.67 13.43
N PRO A 82 1.65 -13.07 12.47
CA PRO A 82 0.40 -12.36 12.75
C PRO A 82 -0.59 -13.22 13.55
N PHE A 83 -1.27 -12.60 14.53
CA PHE A 83 -2.26 -13.23 15.42
C PHE A 83 -1.77 -14.32 16.38
N ASP A 84 -0.50 -14.74 16.31
CA ASP A 84 0.08 -15.70 17.26
C ASP A 84 0.18 -15.12 18.68
N ALA A 85 0.05 -15.98 19.69
CA ALA A 85 0.16 -15.59 21.11
C ALA A 85 1.55 -15.07 21.48
N ASN A 86 2.59 -15.55 20.80
CA ASN A 86 3.98 -15.17 21.02
C ASN A 86 4.48 -14.15 19.98
N ARG A 87 3.58 -13.43 19.29
CA ARG A 87 3.98 -12.31 18.41
C ARG A 87 4.55 -11.17 19.24
N GLU A 88 5.60 -10.52 18.75
CA GLU A 88 6.35 -9.52 19.52
C GLU A 88 6.83 -8.31 18.67
N GLY A 89 6.21 -8.09 17.51
CA GLY A 89 6.58 -7.03 16.58
C GLY A 89 6.59 -7.53 15.13
N PHE A 90 6.74 -6.63 14.18
CA PHE A 90 6.86 -6.97 12.78
C PHE A 90 8.32 -7.24 12.37
N VAL A 91 8.51 -7.79 11.17
CA VAL A 91 9.83 -7.92 10.52
C VAL A 91 9.85 -6.95 9.35
N MET A 92 10.86 -6.08 9.29
CA MET A 92 11.00 -5.13 8.19
C MET A 92 11.21 -5.88 6.87
N GLY A 93 10.52 -5.43 5.84
CA GLY A 93 10.72 -5.85 4.45
C GLY A 93 10.90 -4.62 3.56
N GLU A 94 11.35 -4.87 2.33
CA GLU A 94 11.50 -3.87 1.28
C GLU A 94 11.01 -4.44 -0.05
N GLY A 95 10.70 -3.57 -1.00
CA GLY A 95 10.23 -3.96 -2.33
C GLY A 95 9.39 -2.89 -3.00
N ALA A 96 8.72 -3.29 -4.07
CA ALA A 96 7.79 -2.46 -4.80
C ALA A 96 6.59 -3.29 -5.25
N GLY A 97 5.43 -2.64 -5.35
CA GLY A 97 4.22 -3.21 -5.91
C GLY A 97 3.48 -2.16 -6.73
N ALA A 98 2.97 -2.57 -7.89
CA ALA A 98 2.15 -1.72 -8.73
C ALA A 98 1.02 -2.53 -9.37
N VAL A 99 -0.09 -1.86 -9.64
CA VAL A 99 -1.25 -2.36 -10.35
C VAL A 99 -1.67 -1.34 -11.41
N CYS A 100 -2.22 -1.82 -12.50
CA CYS A 100 -2.85 -0.98 -13.52
C CYS A 100 -4.35 -0.98 -13.27
N LEU A 101 -4.91 0.17 -12.92
CA LEU A 101 -6.36 0.38 -12.94
C LEU A 101 -6.76 0.83 -14.34
N GLU A 102 -7.91 0.36 -14.78
CA GLU A 102 -8.40 0.63 -16.12
C GLU A 102 -9.92 0.64 -16.16
N ASP A 103 -10.49 1.53 -16.98
CA ASP A 103 -11.91 1.55 -17.24
C ASP A 103 -12.37 0.19 -17.79
N ARG A 104 -13.51 -0.29 -17.28
CA ARG A 104 -13.96 -1.65 -17.55
C ARG A 104 -14.29 -1.86 -19.03
N ASP A 105 -14.99 -0.92 -19.64
CA ASP A 105 -15.45 -1.06 -21.01
C ASP A 105 -14.27 -0.87 -21.97
N HIS A 106 -13.38 0.07 -21.67
CA HIS A 106 -12.10 0.22 -22.37
C HIS A 106 -11.25 -1.07 -22.32
N ALA A 107 -11.11 -1.68 -21.15
CA ALA A 107 -10.38 -2.94 -20.97
C ALA A 107 -10.99 -4.08 -21.80
N ILE A 108 -12.32 -4.19 -21.83
CA ILE A 108 -13.05 -5.20 -22.62
C ILE A 108 -12.85 -4.97 -24.12
N GLU A 109 -13.00 -3.74 -24.59
CA GLU A 109 -12.88 -3.37 -26.01
C GLU A 109 -11.51 -3.74 -26.59
N ARG A 110 -10.43 -3.50 -25.82
CA ARG A 110 -9.07 -3.86 -26.25
C ARG A 110 -8.66 -5.31 -25.93
N GLY A 111 -9.54 -6.11 -25.33
CA GLY A 111 -9.27 -7.50 -24.98
C GLY A 111 -8.23 -7.69 -23.86
N ALA A 112 -8.17 -6.76 -22.90
CA ALA A 112 -7.26 -6.84 -21.77
C ALA A 112 -7.61 -8.00 -20.82
N GLN A 113 -6.58 -8.58 -20.17
CA GLN A 113 -6.82 -9.53 -19.08
C GLN A 113 -7.27 -8.77 -17.82
N ILE A 114 -8.51 -9.02 -17.38
CA ILE A 114 -9.06 -8.46 -16.16
C ILE A 114 -8.79 -9.44 -15.01
N LEU A 115 -8.01 -9.00 -14.01
CA LEU A 115 -7.68 -9.82 -12.83
C LEU A 115 -8.75 -9.76 -11.75
N ALA A 116 -9.31 -8.57 -11.53
CA ALA A 116 -10.34 -8.30 -10.53
C ALA A 116 -11.02 -6.95 -10.86
N GLU A 117 -12.13 -6.68 -10.18
CA GLU A 117 -12.85 -5.40 -10.24
C GLU A 117 -12.70 -4.67 -8.90
N LEU A 118 -12.31 -3.39 -8.91
CA LEU A 118 -12.27 -2.56 -7.70
C LEU A 118 -13.68 -2.06 -7.38
N ARG A 119 -14.34 -2.69 -6.40
CA ARG A 119 -15.76 -2.44 -6.07
C ARG A 119 -16.00 -1.28 -5.11
N GLY A 120 -14.98 -0.83 -4.41
CA GLY A 120 -15.07 0.23 -3.42
C GLY A 120 -13.79 0.39 -2.63
N PHE A 121 -13.72 1.49 -1.88
CA PHE A 121 -12.63 1.79 -0.96
C PHE A 121 -13.16 2.63 0.21
N GLY A 122 -12.53 2.51 1.37
CA GLY A 122 -12.80 3.32 2.54
C GLY A 122 -11.51 3.98 3.05
N ILE A 123 -11.63 5.22 3.52
CA ILE A 123 -10.55 5.96 4.19
C ILE A 123 -11.09 6.44 5.53
N SER A 124 -10.38 6.15 6.59
CA SER A 124 -10.67 6.63 7.93
C SER A 124 -9.39 7.07 8.64
N CYS A 125 -9.53 7.76 9.77
CA CYS A 125 -8.44 8.14 10.65
C CYS A 125 -8.84 7.82 12.09
N ASP A 126 -7.95 7.17 12.83
CA ASP A 126 -8.22 6.77 14.21
C ASP A 126 -8.39 7.97 15.16
N GLY A 127 -7.73 9.10 14.88
CA GLY A 127 -7.77 10.30 15.72
C GLY A 127 -7.33 10.05 17.17
N HIS A 128 -6.48 9.03 17.42
CA HIS A 128 -6.24 8.47 18.75
C HIS A 128 -4.81 8.66 19.27
N HIS A 129 -3.84 7.95 18.71
CA HIS A 129 -2.44 7.98 19.12
C HIS A 129 -1.52 7.93 17.90
N MET A 130 -0.30 8.46 18.01
CA MET A 130 0.60 8.60 16.86
C MET A 130 1.05 7.26 16.24
N SER A 131 1.07 6.18 17.02
CA SER A 131 1.59 4.87 16.60
C SER A 131 0.79 3.67 17.10
N GLN A 132 -0.21 3.89 17.95
CA GLN A 132 -1.01 2.82 18.54
C GLN A 132 -2.45 2.95 18.05
N PRO A 133 -3.09 1.87 17.62
CA PRO A 133 -4.50 1.90 17.28
C PRO A 133 -5.35 2.05 18.55
N PRO A 134 -6.58 2.58 18.43
CA PRO A 134 -7.54 2.56 19.53
C PRO A 134 -7.94 1.11 19.86
N GLU A 135 -8.20 0.82 21.14
CA GLU A 135 -8.55 -0.54 21.60
C GLU A 135 -9.82 -1.09 20.93
N ASP A 136 -10.75 -0.21 20.57
CA ASP A 136 -12.01 -0.58 19.94
C ASP A 136 -11.93 -0.76 18.42
N GLY A 137 -10.78 -0.42 17.80
CA GLY A 137 -10.55 -0.59 16.37
C GLY A 137 -11.52 0.18 15.47
N LYS A 138 -12.22 1.20 15.97
CA LYS A 138 -13.29 1.89 15.23
C LYS A 138 -12.85 2.43 13.88
N GLY A 139 -11.66 3.04 13.80
CA GLY A 139 -11.16 3.58 12.54
C GLY A 139 -11.01 2.48 11.48
N ALA A 140 -10.36 1.37 11.82
CA ALA A 140 -10.24 0.23 10.92
C ALA A 140 -11.62 -0.32 10.49
N ALA A 141 -12.57 -0.45 11.42
CA ALA A 141 -13.93 -0.91 11.10
C ALA A 141 -14.64 0.02 10.11
N SER A 142 -14.57 1.35 10.30
CA SER A 142 -15.19 2.33 9.42
C SER A 142 -14.60 2.37 8.01
N ALA A 143 -13.34 1.95 7.82
CA ALA A 143 -12.74 1.87 6.49
C ALA A 143 -13.17 0.61 5.70
N MET A 144 -13.79 -0.37 6.36
CA MET A 144 -14.19 -1.64 5.73
C MET A 144 -15.69 -1.73 5.41
N THR A 145 -16.50 -0.76 5.86
CA THR A 145 -17.96 -0.72 5.69
C THR A 145 -18.37 0.30 4.65
#